data_AF-A0A842N0S7-F1
#
_entry.id   AF-A0A842N0S7-F1
#
_cell.length_a   1.000
_cell.length_b   1.000
_cell.length_c   1.000
_cell.angle_alpha   90.00
_cell.angle_beta   90.00
_cell.angle_gamma   90.00
#
_symmetry.space_group_name_H-M   'P 1'
#
loop_
_entity.id
_entity.type
_entity.pdbx_description
1 polymer ?
#
loop_
_entity_poly.entity_id
_entity_poly.type
_entity_poly.pdbx_seq_one_letter_code
_entity_poly.pdbx_strand_id
1 'polypeptide(L)'
;MARVGVDTIAWIGDGTFFHAGMPSLLNAVYNGSPLKIVVADNGTVAMTGFQPTPQSGKTATGKPAKKVMIEDIARTLGVDLVEVVDPYDLEGAQGAFERMLEAEGVAMVIARRACSMEAVRAMRPEKPVPYFVDDELCTGCRICLSQFGCPALAWREESGKAWVDSAICTGCSVCAQVCPFDAILLEGS
;
A
#
# COMPACT_ATOMS: atom_id res chain seq x y z
N MET A 1 -6.47 23.41 -12.54
CA MET A 1 -7.94 23.40 -12.70
C MET A 1 -8.30 22.01 -13.19
N ALA A 2 -8.86 21.16 -12.34
CA ALA A 2 -9.23 19.80 -12.72
C ALA A 2 -10.16 19.86 -13.94
N ARG A 3 -9.88 19.04 -14.96
CA ARG A 3 -10.77 18.95 -16.13
C ARG A 3 -12.12 18.46 -15.65
N VAL A 4 -13.19 19.20 -15.95
CA VAL A 4 -14.57 18.80 -15.65
C VAL A 4 -14.81 17.43 -16.28
N GLY A 5 -15.10 16.42 -15.46
CA GLY A 5 -15.42 15.05 -15.90
C GLY A 5 -14.32 14.00 -15.69
N VAL A 6 -13.20 14.31 -15.03
CA VAL A 6 -12.21 13.31 -14.62
C VAL A 6 -12.05 13.36 -13.10
N ASP A 7 -12.24 12.24 -12.42
CA ASP A 7 -12.01 12.15 -10.98
C ASP A 7 -10.57 12.51 -10.65
N THR A 8 -10.40 13.38 -9.64
CA THR A 8 -9.07 13.67 -9.10
C THR A 8 -8.77 12.66 -8.02
N ILE A 9 -7.65 11.93 -8.16
CA ILE A 9 -7.18 10.98 -7.15
C ILE A 9 -6.00 11.59 -6.40
N ALA A 10 -6.13 11.72 -5.08
CA ALA A 10 -5.07 12.14 -4.18
C ALA A 10 -4.49 10.91 -3.46
N TRP A 11 -3.17 10.76 -3.49
CA TRP A 11 -2.46 9.70 -2.77
C TRP A 11 -1.62 10.31 -1.66
N ILE A 12 -1.87 9.92 -0.41
CA ILE A 12 -1.19 10.47 0.77
C ILE A 12 -0.82 9.36 1.77
N GLY A 13 0.16 9.61 2.64
CA GLY A 13 0.44 8.73 3.78
C GLY A 13 -0.41 9.08 5.00
N ASP A 14 -0.46 8.17 5.98
CA ASP A 14 -1.10 8.39 7.30
C ASP A 14 -0.58 9.65 8.01
N GLY A 15 0.74 9.86 8.06
CA GLY A 15 1.33 11.05 8.65
C GLY A 15 0.84 12.35 7.99
N THR A 16 0.74 12.36 6.65
CA THR A 16 0.21 13.50 5.90
C THR A 16 -1.28 13.71 6.16
N PHE A 17 -2.06 12.62 6.28
CA PHE A 17 -3.47 12.69 6.62
C PHE A 17 -3.68 13.43 7.95
N PHE A 18 -2.97 13.03 9.01
CA PHE A 18 -3.06 13.65 10.32
C PHE A 18 -2.50 15.09 10.37
N HIS A 19 -1.48 15.40 9.57
CA HIS A 19 -0.84 16.72 9.61
C HIS A 19 -1.61 17.78 8.82
N ALA A 20 -2.02 17.48 7.59
CA ALA A 20 -2.62 18.45 6.67
C ALA A 20 -3.80 17.91 5.84
N GLY A 21 -4.03 16.59 5.85
CA GLY A 21 -5.12 15.96 5.11
C GLY A 21 -6.50 16.24 5.70
N MET A 22 -6.65 16.22 7.04
CA MET A 22 -7.97 16.40 7.68
C MET A 22 -8.67 17.73 7.32
N PRO A 23 -8.01 18.92 7.39
CA PRO A 23 -8.66 20.16 7.00
C PRO A 23 -9.03 20.18 5.50
N SER A 24 -8.17 19.60 4.66
CA SER A 24 -8.41 19.49 3.21
C SER A 24 -9.60 18.59 2.90
N LEU A 25 -9.73 17.47 3.63
CA LEU A 25 -10.84 16.53 3.53
C LEU A 25 -12.17 17.19 3.91
N LEU A 26 -12.20 17.88 5.06
CA LEU A 26 -13.39 18.62 5.49
C LEU A 26 -13.85 19.62 4.43
N ASN A 27 -12.91 20.37 3.85
CA ASN A 27 -13.23 21.33 2.81
C ASN A 27 -13.75 20.66 1.53
N ALA A 28 -13.19 19.52 1.14
CA ALA A 28 -13.66 18.76 -0.02
C ALA A 28 -15.09 18.25 0.17
N VAL A 29 -15.40 17.69 1.34
CA VAL A 29 -16.75 17.23 1.70
C VAL A 29 -17.73 18.40 1.73
N TYR A 30 -17.39 19.49 2.43
CA TYR A 30 -18.27 20.66 2.56
C TYR A 30 -18.64 21.30 1.22
N ASN A 31 -17.70 21.32 0.26
CA ASN A 31 -17.92 21.90 -1.07
C ASN A 31 -18.40 20.87 -2.11
N GLY A 32 -18.63 19.61 -1.73
CA GLY A 32 -19.06 18.56 -2.66
C GLY A 32 -18.07 18.31 -3.81
N SER A 33 -16.76 18.41 -3.54
CA SER A 33 -15.73 18.21 -4.57
C SER A 33 -15.60 16.72 -4.94
N PRO A 34 -15.58 16.34 -6.23
CA PRO A 34 -15.42 14.95 -6.67
C PRO A 34 -13.95 14.51 -6.52
N LEU A 35 -13.56 14.19 -5.29
CA LEU A 35 -12.20 13.87 -4.91
C LEU A 35 -12.12 12.43 -4.37
N LYS A 36 -11.22 11.63 -4.95
CA LYS A 36 -10.91 10.29 -4.48
C LYS A 36 -9.63 10.33 -3.69
N ILE A 37 -9.61 9.73 -2.51
CA ILE A 37 -8.46 9.83 -1.61
C ILE A 37 -7.97 8.43 -1.26
N VAL A 38 -6.70 8.19 -1.48
CA VAL A 38 -6.02 6.97 -1.08
C VAL A 38 -5.07 7.32 0.06
N VAL A 39 -5.26 6.65 1.19
CA VAL A 39 -4.37 6.79 2.34
C VAL A 39 -3.53 5.53 2.48
N ALA A 40 -2.23 5.64 2.24
CA ALA A 40 -1.25 4.61 2.54
C ALA A 40 -0.95 4.63 4.05
N ASP A 41 -1.67 3.80 4.80
CA ASP A 41 -1.55 3.67 6.24
C ASP A 41 -0.55 2.57 6.59
N ASN A 42 0.69 2.99 6.84
CA ASN A 42 1.76 2.08 7.24
C ASN A 42 2.11 2.14 8.74
N GLY A 43 1.33 2.90 9.51
CA GLY A 43 1.45 3.08 10.95
C GLY A 43 2.68 3.88 11.41
N THR A 44 3.42 4.53 10.51
CA THR A 44 4.67 5.23 10.84
C THR A 44 5.05 6.28 9.79
N VAL A 45 5.70 7.37 10.20
CA VAL A 45 6.24 8.34 9.23
C VAL A 45 7.57 7.83 8.66
N ALA A 46 7.50 6.88 7.73
CA ALA A 46 8.65 6.14 7.22
C ALA A 46 9.78 7.06 6.69
N MET A 47 9.43 8.08 5.91
CA MET A 47 10.38 8.95 5.21
C MET A 47 11.27 9.80 6.13
N THR A 48 10.81 10.10 7.35
CA THR A 48 11.50 11.01 8.27
C THR A 48 12.14 10.29 9.46
N GLY A 49 12.19 8.95 9.45
CA GLY A 49 12.83 8.17 10.51
C GLY A 49 11.86 7.46 11.45
N PHE A 50 10.73 6.98 10.92
CA PHE A 50 9.79 6.08 11.60
C PHE A 50 9.15 6.68 12.85
N GLN A 51 8.79 7.97 12.81
CA GLN A 51 8.07 8.60 13.90
C GLN A 51 6.71 7.95 14.12
N PRO A 52 6.26 7.81 15.38
CA PRO A 52 4.93 7.31 15.66
C PRO A 52 3.86 8.28 15.15
N THR A 53 2.82 7.73 14.53
CA THR A 53 1.60 8.46 14.16
C THR A 53 0.50 8.26 15.21
N PRO A 54 -0.57 9.08 15.23
CA PRO A 54 -1.71 8.86 16.13
C PRO A 54 -2.32 7.45 16.06
N GLN A 55 -2.20 6.75 14.93
CA GLN A 55 -2.61 5.34 14.80
C GLN A 55 -1.70 4.36 15.55
N SER A 56 -0.41 4.66 15.68
CA SER A 56 0.55 3.78 16.36
C SER A 56 0.22 3.59 17.85
N GLY A 57 -0.55 4.50 18.45
CA GLY A 57 -0.91 4.45 19.88
C GLY A 57 0.28 4.73 20.79
N LYS A 58 1.30 5.46 20.30
CA LYS A 58 2.47 5.86 21.07
C LYS A 58 2.76 7.35 20.86
N THR A 59 3.21 8.04 21.91
CA THR A 59 3.71 9.41 21.80
C THR A 59 5.10 9.42 21.16
N ALA A 60 5.59 10.60 20.77
CA ALA A 60 6.97 10.79 20.31
C ALA A 60 8.04 10.34 21.35
N THR A 61 7.67 10.25 22.63
CA THR A 61 8.53 9.76 23.73
C THR A 61 8.33 8.28 24.05
N GLY A 62 7.54 7.57 23.24
CA GLY A 62 7.30 6.12 23.39
C GLY A 62 6.26 5.73 24.45
N LYS A 63 5.59 6.70 25.08
CA LYS A 63 4.53 6.41 26.05
C LYS A 63 3.27 5.92 25.31
N PRO A 64 2.49 4.99 25.88
CA PRO A 64 1.19 4.63 25.35
C PRO A 64 0.29 5.88 25.19
N ALA A 65 -0.43 5.93 24.08
CA ALA A 65 -1.36 7.00 23.74
C ALA A 65 -2.64 6.38 23.15
N LYS A 66 -3.74 7.15 23.17
CA LYS A 66 -4.99 6.74 22.53
C LYS A 66 -4.76 6.60 21.02
N LYS A 67 -5.15 5.46 20.45
CA LYS A 67 -5.17 5.27 19.00
C LYS A 67 -6.31 6.08 18.39
N VAL A 68 -6.02 6.74 17.28
CA VAL A 68 -6.99 7.47 16.49
C VAL A 68 -7.01 6.85 15.10
N MET A 69 -8.14 6.30 14.68
CA MET A 69 -8.27 5.62 13.40
C MET A 69 -8.64 6.62 12.29
N ILE A 70 -8.03 6.48 11.11
CA ILE A 70 -8.25 7.38 9.97
C ILE A 70 -9.69 7.27 9.45
N GLU A 71 -10.23 6.06 9.42
CA GLU A 71 -11.60 5.78 9.01
C GLU A 71 -12.64 6.47 9.91
N ASP A 72 -12.40 6.49 11.22
CA ASP A 72 -13.31 7.14 12.17
C ASP A 72 -13.34 8.66 11.94
N ILE A 73 -12.17 9.27 11.69
CA ILE A 73 -12.07 10.69 11.35
C ILE A 73 -12.78 10.96 10.03
N ALA A 74 -12.49 10.19 8.98
CA ALA A 74 -13.06 10.43 7.66
C ALA A 74 -14.60 10.34 7.67
N ARG A 75 -15.16 9.33 8.36
CA ARG A 75 -16.61 9.23 8.56
C ARG A 75 -17.16 10.42 9.36
N THR A 76 -16.46 10.84 10.41
CA THR A 76 -16.85 12.02 11.21
C THR A 76 -16.83 13.32 10.38
N LEU A 77 -15.91 13.44 9.43
CA LEU A 77 -15.81 14.58 8.52
C LEU A 77 -16.81 14.53 7.35
N GLY A 78 -17.64 13.49 7.26
CA GLY A 78 -18.74 13.38 6.30
C GLY A 78 -18.40 12.64 5.00
N VAL A 79 -17.40 11.75 5.00
CA VAL A 79 -17.14 10.85 3.87
C VAL A 79 -18.07 9.64 3.96
N ASP A 80 -18.93 9.46 2.95
CA ASP A 80 -19.91 8.36 2.91
C ASP A 80 -19.24 7.01 2.64
N LEU A 81 -18.37 6.95 1.62
CA LEU A 81 -17.63 5.74 1.26
C LEU A 81 -16.21 5.80 1.82
N VAL A 82 -15.97 5.00 2.86
CA VAL A 82 -14.64 4.73 3.41
C VAL A 82 -14.43 3.23 3.48
N GLU A 83 -13.40 2.73 2.80
CA GLU A 83 -13.01 1.32 2.85
C GLU A 83 -11.58 1.17 3.37
N VAL A 84 -11.34 0.13 4.18
CA VAL A 84 -10.02 -0.24 4.67
C VAL A 84 -9.65 -1.57 4.02
N VAL A 85 -8.50 -1.61 3.34
CA VAL A 85 -8.03 -2.81 2.64
C VAL A 85 -6.57 -3.10 2.96
N ASP A 86 -6.19 -4.37 2.86
CA ASP A 86 -4.78 -4.76 2.84
C ASP A 86 -4.28 -4.67 1.37
N PRO A 87 -3.27 -3.84 1.06
CA PRO A 87 -2.76 -3.72 -0.30
C PRO A 87 -2.10 -4.98 -0.86
N TYR A 88 -1.83 -6.01 -0.04
CA TYR A 88 -1.32 -7.30 -0.55
C TYR A 88 -2.44 -8.31 -0.81
N ASP A 89 -3.70 -8.00 -0.47
CA ASP A 89 -4.87 -8.69 -1.00
C ASP A 89 -5.29 -7.97 -2.30
N LEU A 90 -4.73 -8.40 -3.43
CA LEU A 90 -4.90 -7.69 -4.70
C LEU A 90 -6.36 -7.65 -5.16
N GLU A 91 -7.10 -8.74 -4.98
CA GLU A 91 -8.51 -8.84 -5.38
C GLU A 91 -9.37 -7.92 -4.51
N GLY A 92 -9.20 -7.99 -3.17
CA GLY A 92 -9.93 -7.12 -2.25
C GLY A 92 -9.61 -5.64 -2.44
N ALA A 93 -8.33 -5.31 -2.63
CA ALA A 93 -7.89 -3.95 -2.89
C ALA A 93 -8.44 -3.42 -4.22
N GLN A 94 -8.33 -4.18 -5.31
CA GLN A 94 -8.84 -3.78 -6.63
C GLN A 94 -10.34 -3.45 -6.56
N GLY A 95 -11.14 -4.34 -5.96
CA GLY A 95 -12.58 -4.11 -5.83
C GLY A 95 -12.92 -2.84 -5.02
N ALA A 96 -12.13 -2.51 -3.98
CA ALA A 96 -12.33 -1.27 -3.22
C ALA A 96 -11.98 -0.03 -4.04
N PHE A 97 -10.91 -0.08 -4.84
CA PHE A 97 -10.57 1.01 -5.76
C PHE A 97 -11.66 1.21 -6.83
N GLU A 98 -12.21 0.14 -7.40
CA GLU A 98 -13.32 0.20 -8.36
C GLU A 98 -14.55 0.88 -7.74
N ARG A 99 -15.00 0.43 -6.56
CA ARG A 99 -16.12 1.06 -5.84
C ARG A 99 -15.86 2.53 -5.48
N MET A 100 -14.62 2.88 -5.12
CA MET A 100 -14.22 4.26 -4.83
C MET A 100 -14.34 5.16 -6.07
N LEU A 101 -13.92 4.65 -7.23
CA LEU A 101 -14.01 5.38 -8.50
C LEU A 101 -15.47 5.55 -8.96
N GLU A 102 -16.33 4.57 -8.70
CA GLU A 102 -17.76 4.63 -9.06
C GLU A 102 -18.59 5.53 -8.13
N ALA A 103 -18.15 5.77 -6.90
CA ALA A 103 -18.88 6.60 -5.94
C ALA A 103 -19.03 8.05 -6.42
N GLU A 104 -20.11 8.72 -6.06
CA GLU A 104 -20.24 10.16 -6.28
C GLU A 104 -19.55 10.96 -5.16
N GLY A 105 -19.06 12.16 -5.49
CA GLY A 105 -18.42 13.03 -4.50
C GLY A 105 -17.11 12.47 -3.92
N VAL A 106 -16.93 12.67 -2.61
CA VAL A 106 -15.72 12.26 -1.91
C VAL A 106 -15.79 10.79 -1.50
N ALA A 107 -14.79 10.01 -1.90
CA ALA A 107 -14.64 8.62 -1.49
C ALA A 107 -13.20 8.34 -1.09
N MET A 108 -13.01 7.41 -0.14
CA MET A 108 -11.69 7.15 0.44
C MET A 108 -11.40 5.65 0.59
N VAL A 109 -10.20 5.24 0.18
CA VAL A 109 -9.63 3.92 0.45
C VAL A 109 -8.41 4.07 1.34
N ILE A 110 -8.36 3.32 2.43
CA ILE A 110 -7.24 3.25 3.36
C ILE A 110 -6.53 1.93 3.12
N ALA A 111 -5.39 1.98 2.44
CA ALA A 111 -4.51 0.84 2.24
C ALA A 111 -3.65 0.66 3.49
N ARG A 112 -4.10 -0.21 4.41
CA ARG A 112 -3.49 -0.40 5.72
C ARG A 112 -2.57 -1.62 5.73
N ARG A 113 -1.28 -1.39 5.91
CA ARG A 113 -0.30 -2.45 6.19
C ARG A 113 0.99 -1.89 6.76
N ALA A 114 1.55 -2.56 7.76
CA ALA A 114 2.82 -2.16 8.37
C ALA A 114 3.91 -1.89 7.32
N CYS A 115 4.68 -0.82 7.52
CA CYS A 115 5.81 -0.48 6.67
C CYS A 115 6.75 -1.70 6.51
N SER A 116 7.09 -2.05 5.27
CA SER A 116 7.92 -3.23 4.98
C SER A 116 9.27 -3.21 5.73
N MET A 117 9.89 -2.04 5.85
CA MET A 117 11.14 -1.88 6.59
C MET A 117 10.97 -2.12 8.10
N GLU A 118 9.88 -1.63 8.71
CA GLU A 118 9.60 -1.89 10.12
C GLU A 118 9.24 -3.36 10.35
N ALA A 119 8.48 -3.97 9.44
CA ALA A 119 8.14 -5.39 9.51
C ALA A 119 9.40 -6.27 9.48
N VAL A 120 10.32 -6.00 8.54
CA VAL A 120 11.61 -6.71 8.46
C VAL A 120 12.49 -6.42 9.69
N ARG A 121 12.50 -5.19 10.22
CA ARG A 121 13.23 -4.87 11.46
C ARG A 121 12.68 -5.64 12.67
N ALA A 122 11.37 -5.81 12.76
CA ALA A 122 10.72 -6.54 13.84
C ALA A 122 11.03 -8.05 13.83
N MET A 123 11.40 -8.61 12.68
CA MET A 123 11.79 -10.02 12.55
C MET A 123 13.23 -10.31 13.03
N ARG A 124 14.07 -9.29 13.24
CA ARG A 124 15.49 -9.51 13.56
C ARG A 124 15.67 -10.32 14.86
N PRO A 125 16.60 -11.29 14.91
CA PRO A 125 17.67 -11.56 13.93
C PRO A 125 17.23 -12.42 12.74
N GLU A 126 16.00 -12.93 12.74
CA GLU A 126 15.45 -13.71 11.64
C GLU A 126 15.25 -12.83 10.39
N LYS A 127 15.13 -13.48 9.24
CA LYS A 127 14.90 -12.84 7.95
C LYS A 127 13.61 -13.40 7.34
N PRO A 128 12.88 -12.59 6.55
CA PRO A 128 11.77 -13.11 5.78
C PRO A 128 12.27 -14.21 4.84
N VAL A 129 11.44 -15.23 4.63
CA VAL A 129 11.68 -16.24 3.60
C VAL A 129 11.48 -15.55 2.24
N PRO A 130 12.51 -15.51 1.38
CA PRO A 130 12.41 -14.86 0.09
C PRO A 130 11.61 -15.73 -0.89
N TYR A 131 11.18 -15.12 -1.99
CA TYR A 131 10.63 -15.83 -3.13
C TYR A 131 11.73 -16.07 -4.16
N PHE A 132 11.57 -17.09 -4.99
CA PHE A 132 12.42 -17.36 -6.15
C PHE A 132 11.57 -17.53 -7.42
N VAL A 133 12.23 -17.48 -8.58
CA VAL A 133 11.59 -17.75 -9.88
C VAL A 133 11.95 -19.16 -10.32
N ASP A 134 10.94 -19.99 -10.60
CA ASP A 134 11.12 -21.28 -11.25
C ASP A 134 11.33 -21.07 -12.76
N ASP A 135 12.52 -21.43 -13.26
CA ASP A 135 12.91 -21.21 -14.65
C ASP A 135 12.10 -22.06 -15.65
N GLU A 136 11.58 -23.22 -15.23
CA GLU A 136 10.75 -24.11 -16.07
C GLU A 136 9.35 -23.53 -16.26
N LEU A 137 8.77 -22.94 -15.22
CA LEU A 137 7.45 -22.30 -15.28
C LEU A 137 7.52 -20.89 -15.88
N CYS A 138 8.64 -20.19 -15.70
CA CYS A 138 8.77 -18.82 -16.16
C CYS A 138 8.80 -18.73 -17.69
N THR A 139 7.81 -18.09 -18.30
CA THR A 139 7.75 -17.92 -19.77
C THR A 139 8.55 -16.73 -20.30
N GLY A 140 9.13 -15.90 -19.42
CA GLY A 140 9.83 -14.68 -19.82
C GLY A 140 8.92 -13.52 -20.24
N CYS A 141 7.63 -13.53 -19.86
CA CYS A 141 6.64 -12.51 -20.24
C CYS A 141 6.88 -11.09 -19.67
N ARG A 142 7.76 -10.94 -18.67
CA ARG A 142 8.15 -9.68 -18.01
C ARG A 142 7.06 -8.91 -17.25
N ILE A 143 5.84 -9.42 -17.12
CA ILE A 143 4.75 -8.76 -16.37
C ILE A 143 5.18 -8.35 -14.94
N CYS A 144 5.88 -9.25 -14.24
CA CYS A 144 6.38 -9.00 -12.88
C CYS A 144 7.39 -7.84 -12.80
N LEU A 145 8.11 -7.56 -13.89
CA LEU A 145 9.06 -6.45 -13.99
C LEU A 145 8.42 -5.16 -14.51
N SER A 146 7.56 -5.25 -15.53
CA SER A 146 7.03 -4.06 -16.23
C SER A 146 5.76 -3.49 -15.61
N GLN A 147 4.89 -4.34 -15.05
CA GLN A 147 3.62 -3.89 -14.46
C GLN A 147 3.71 -3.80 -12.94
N PHE A 148 4.27 -4.84 -12.30
CA PHE A 148 4.42 -4.82 -10.84
C PHE A 148 5.67 -4.06 -10.38
N GLY A 149 6.85 -4.37 -10.94
CA GLY A 149 8.07 -3.57 -10.73
C GLY A 149 8.64 -3.67 -9.31
N CYS A 150 8.66 -4.87 -8.72
CA CYS A 150 9.32 -5.08 -7.43
C CYS A 150 10.82 -4.71 -7.51
N PRO A 151 11.37 -3.95 -6.56
CA PRO A 151 12.80 -3.68 -6.52
C PRO A 151 13.67 -4.93 -6.37
N ALA A 152 13.11 -6.02 -5.81
CA ALA A 152 13.78 -7.30 -5.66
C ALA A 152 13.71 -8.17 -6.93
N LEU A 153 12.96 -7.78 -7.97
CA LEU A 153 12.90 -8.51 -9.23
C LEU A 153 13.86 -7.88 -10.24
N ALA A 154 14.63 -8.73 -10.90
CA ALA A 154 15.53 -8.34 -11.98
C ALA A 154 15.47 -9.35 -13.14
N TRP A 155 16.16 -9.01 -14.22
CA TRP A 155 16.16 -9.80 -15.46
C TRP A 155 17.51 -10.49 -15.68
N ARG A 156 17.49 -11.78 -16.02
CA ARG A 156 18.67 -12.55 -16.47
C ARG A 156 18.66 -12.60 -18.00
N GLU A 157 19.58 -11.86 -18.63
CA GLU A 157 19.67 -11.83 -20.10
C GLU A 157 20.06 -13.18 -20.70
N GLU A 158 20.89 -13.96 -20.02
CA GLU A 158 21.40 -15.24 -20.52
C GLU A 158 20.31 -16.31 -20.65
N SER A 159 19.40 -16.37 -19.67
CA SER A 159 18.29 -17.34 -19.66
C SER A 159 17.00 -16.78 -20.24
N GLY A 160 16.90 -15.46 -20.41
CA GLY A 160 15.64 -14.80 -20.79
C GLY A 160 14.56 -14.96 -19.72
N LYS A 161 14.94 -15.05 -18.44
CA LYS A 161 14.03 -15.25 -17.31
C LYS A 161 14.14 -14.13 -16.28
N ALA A 162 13.08 -13.95 -15.50
CA ALA A 162 13.15 -13.13 -14.30
C ALA A 162 13.96 -13.84 -13.19
N TRP A 163 14.40 -13.08 -12.20
CA TRP A 163 14.96 -13.61 -10.96
C TRP A 163 14.66 -12.68 -9.79
N VAL A 164 14.70 -13.23 -8.58
CA VAL A 164 14.51 -12.48 -7.34
C VAL A 164 15.84 -12.36 -6.61
N ASP A 165 16.23 -11.15 -6.25
CA ASP A 165 17.33 -10.88 -5.32
C ASP A 165 16.87 -11.15 -3.88
N SER A 166 17.28 -12.29 -3.34
CA SER A 166 16.95 -12.73 -1.99
C SER A 166 17.54 -11.84 -0.89
N ALA A 167 18.56 -11.02 -1.19
CA ALA A 167 19.15 -10.11 -0.21
C ALA A 167 18.22 -8.94 0.14
N ILE A 168 17.36 -8.53 -0.79
CA ILE A 168 16.43 -7.40 -0.64
C ILE A 168 14.96 -7.80 -0.67
N CYS A 169 14.64 -9.05 -1.01
CA CYS A 169 13.29 -9.58 -0.94
C CYS A 169 12.75 -9.52 0.51
N THR A 170 11.53 -9.01 0.66
CA THR A 170 10.87 -8.88 1.97
C THR A 170 9.83 -9.97 2.24
N GLY A 171 9.69 -10.95 1.34
CA GLY A 171 8.73 -12.05 1.49
C GLY A 171 7.26 -11.61 1.41
N CYS A 172 6.95 -10.54 0.68
CA CYS A 172 5.62 -9.91 0.66
C CYS A 172 4.53 -10.69 -0.09
N SER A 173 4.86 -11.77 -0.81
CA SER A 173 3.98 -12.58 -1.67
C SER A 173 3.30 -11.90 -2.87
N VAL A 174 3.32 -10.57 -2.97
CA VAL A 174 2.63 -9.85 -4.06
C VAL A 174 3.14 -10.25 -5.45
N CYS A 175 4.44 -10.48 -5.61
CA CYS A 175 5.02 -10.94 -6.87
C CYS A 175 4.46 -12.32 -7.32
N ALA A 176 4.18 -13.22 -6.39
CA ALA A 176 3.58 -14.51 -6.68
C ALA A 176 2.14 -14.36 -7.20
N GLN A 177 1.37 -13.46 -6.58
CA GLN A 177 -0.03 -13.20 -6.97
C GLN A 177 -0.15 -12.58 -8.38
N VAL A 178 0.84 -11.80 -8.82
CA VAL A 178 0.82 -11.16 -10.17
C VAL A 178 1.35 -12.07 -11.29
N CYS A 179 1.94 -13.23 -10.96
CA CYS A 179 2.51 -14.10 -11.97
C CYS A 179 1.42 -14.99 -12.58
N PRO A 180 1.06 -14.84 -13.88
CA PRO A 180 -0.01 -15.65 -14.47
C PRO A 180 0.39 -17.10 -14.78
N PHE A 181 1.65 -17.47 -14.50
CA PHE A 181 2.21 -18.80 -14.72
C PHE A 181 2.62 -19.49 -13.42
N ASP A 182 2.29 -18.90 -12.26
CA ASP A 182 2.66 -19.41 -10.93
C ASP A 182 4.17 -19.70 -10.79
N ALA A 183 5.00 -18.96 -11.53
CA ALA A 183 6.43 -19.20 -11.63
C ALA A 183 7.24 -18.55 -10.49
N ILE A 184 6.58 -17.88 -9.54
CA ILE A 184 7.25 -17.19 -8.43
C ILE A 184 6.80 -17.86 -7.13
N LEU A 185 7.71 -18.61 -6.51
CA LEU A 185 7.41 -19.53 -5.41
C LEU A 185 8.17 -19.12 -4.14
N LEU A 186 7.66 -19.49 -2.98
CA LEU A 186 8.32 -19.25 -1.70
C LEU A 186 9.51 -20.19 -1.57
N GLU A 187 10.69 -19.72 -1.16
CA GLU A 187 11.82 -20.62 -0.96
C GLU A 187 11.49 -21.69 0.09
N GLY A 188 11.68 -22.96 -0.28
CA GLY A 188 11.40 -24.11 0.58
C GLY A 188 9.95 -24.60 0.59
N SER A 189 9.07 -24.07 -0.27
CA SER A 189 7.73 -24.63 -0.55
C SER A 189 7.76 -25.85 -1.45
#